data_AF-A0A5P8LXT7-F1
#
_entry.id   AF-A0A5P8LXT7-F1
#
_cell.length_a   1.000
_cell.length_b   1.000
_cell.length_c   1.000
_cell.angle_alpha   90.00
_cell.angle_beta   90.00
_cell.angle_gamma   90.00
#
_symmetry.space_group_name_H-M   'P 1'
#
loop_
_entity.id
_entity.type
_entity.pdbx_description
1 polymer ?
#
loop_
_entity_poly.entity_id
_entity_poly.type
_entity_poly.pdbx_seq_one_letter_code
_entity_poly.pdbx_strand_id
1 'polypeptide(L)'
;MVQVWVFTPLELVGLIVALVGLIPVLSQYKEETKWFTAGYVLLVVGMVATNIEALLLGGVLNFVEHGIGVGLAGLVFLVAAYVRRRDVIMAEGQS
;
A
#
# COMPACT_ATOMS: atom_id res chain seq x y z
N MET A 1 29.95 -5.56 -2.47
CA MET A 1 29.00 -6.69 -2.62
C MET A 1 28.53 -6.71 -4.06
N VAL A 2 28.73 -7.80 -4.78
CA VAL A 2 28.24 -7.94 -6.16
C VAL A 2 26.76 -8.31 -6.07
N GLN A 3 25.88 -7.41 -6.52
CA GLN A 3 24.45 -7.65 -6.56
C GLN A 3 24.14 -8.54 -7.78
N VAL A 4 23.81 -9.80 -7.52
CA VAL A 4 23.53 -10.83 -8.55
C VAL A 4 22.03 -10.87 -8.89
N TRP A 5 21.19 -10.09 -8.20
CA TRP A 5 19.73 -10.15 -8.30
C TRP A 5 19.14 -8.80 -8.71
N VAL A 6 18.16 -8.87 -9.61
CA VAL A 6 17.34 -7.74 -10.08
C VAL A 6 16.57 -7.08 -8.93
N PHE A 7 16.15 -7.88 -7.94
CA PHE A 7 15.40 -7.40 -6.77
C PHE A 7 16.29 -7.31 -5.53
N THR A 8 16.06 -6.29 -4.71
CA THR A 8 16.51 -6.31 -3.32
C THR A 8 15.60 -7.23 -2.49
N PRO A 9 16.10 -7.83 -1.39
CA PRO A 9 15.28 -8.65 -0.50
C PRO A 9 14.03 -7.92 0.03
N LEU A 10 14.14 -6.61 0.28
CA LEU A 10 13.03 -5.79 0.78
C LEU A 10 11.90 -5.65 -0.24
N GLU A 11 12.22 -5.37 -1.50
CA GLU A 11 11.22 -5.21 -2.57
C GLU A 11 10.44 -6.49 -2.79
N LEU A 12 11.14 -7.64 -2.84
CA LEU A 12 10.53 -8.94 -3.05
C LEU A 12 9.65 -9.36 -1.88
N VAL A 13 10.18 -9.27 -0.65
CA VAL A 13 9.41 -9.61 0.55
C VAL A 13 8.21 -8.67 0.71
N GLY A 14 8.40 -7.38 0.48
CA GLY A 14 7.33 -6.39 0.53
C GLY A 14 6.21 -6.69 -0.47
N LEU A 15 6.56 -7.04 -1.72
CA LEU A 15 5.59 -7.42 -2.75
C LEU A 15 4.79 -8.66 -2.33
N ILE A 16 5.46 -9.71 -1.86
CA ILE A 16 4.81 -10.96 -1.43
C ILE A 16 3.85 -10.68 -0.27
N VAL A 17 4.30 -9.95 0.75
CA VAL A 17 3.47 -9.61 1.92
C VAL A 17 2.27 -8.78 1.51
N ALA A 18 2.44 -7.80 0.62
CA ALA A 18 1.34 -6.99 0.10
C ALA A 18 0.29 -7.84 -0.66
N LEU A 19 0.75 -8.76 -1.51
CA LEU A 19 -0.16 -9.65 -2.26
C LEU A 19 -0.90 -10.63 -1.34
N VAL A 20 -0.20 -11.23 -0.37
CA VAL A 20 -0.81 -12.17 0.59
C VAL A 20 -1.83 -11.44 1.47
N GLY A 21 -1.49 -10.25 1.98
CA GLY A 21 -2.39 -9.48 2.82
C GLY A 21 -3.57 -8.85 2.07
N LEU A 22 -3.52 -8.76 0.74
CA LEU A 22 -4.67 -8.32 -0.06
C LEU A 22 -5.87 -9.26 0.12
N ILE A 23 -5.63 -10.55 0.31
CA ILE A 23 -6.70 -11.56 0.50
C ILE A 23 -7.60 -11.19 1.70
N PRO A 24 -7.09 -11.12 2.95
CA PRO A 24 -7.94 -10.77 4.08
C PRO A 24 -8.52 -9.35 3.98
N VAL A 25 -7.82 -8.40 3.34
CA VAL A 25 -8.33 -7.03 3.14
C VAL A 25 -9.57 -7.00 2.26
N LEU A 26 -9.57 -7.75 1.16
CA LEU A 26 -10.72 -7.85 0.28
C LEU A 26 -11.83 -8.71 0.89
N SER A 27 -11.48 -9.82 1.54
CA SER A 27 -12.46 -10.69 2.20
C SER A 27 -13.20 -10.03 3.37
N GLN A 28 -12.58 -9.04 4.02
CA GLN A 28 -13.16 -8.31 5.16
C GLN A 28 -13.58 -6.89 4.81
N TYR A 29 -13.82 -6.60 3.53
CA TYR A 29 -14.28 -5.28 3.08
C TYR A 29 -15.62 -4.90 3.73
N LYS A 30 -15.67 -3.69 4.29
CA LYS A 30 -16.89 -3.05 4.80
C LYS A 30 -16.93 -1.60 4.34
N GLU A 31 -18.12 -1.01 4.26
CA GLU A 31 -18.26 0.41 3.90
C GLU A 31 -17.53 1.34 4.87
N GLU A 32 -17.52 0.99 6.16
CA GLU A 32 -16.79 1.71 7.22
C GLU A 32 -15.27 1.70 7.03
N THR A 33 -14.72 0.67 6.38
CA THR A 33 -13.28 0.47 6.18
C THR A 33 -12.84 0.75 4.75
N LYS A 34 -13.71 1.30 3.90
CA LYS A 34 -13.45 1.50 2.46
C LYS A 34 -12.15 2.26 2.15
N TRP A 35 -11.82 3.26 2.96
CA TRP A 35 -10.59 4.04 2.79
C TRP A 35 -9.33 3.23 3.12
N PHE A 36 -9.41 2.34 4.09
CA PHE A 36 -8.32 1.42 4.40
C PHE A 36 -8.10 0.45 3.24
N THR A 37 -9.18 -0.13 2.71
CA THR A 37 -9.10 -1.01 1.53
C THR A 37 -8.54 -0.28 0.31
N ALA A 38 -8.97 0.96 0.05
CA ALA A 38 -8.44 1.76 -1.05
C ALA A 38 -6.94 2.03 -0.90
N GLY A 39 -6.49 2.39 0.31
CA GLY A 39 -5.06 2.57 0.60
C GLY A 39 -4.26 1.28 0.40
N TYR A 40 -4.81 0.15 0.81
CA TYR A 40 -4.16 -1.15 0.63
C TYR A 40 -4.06 -1.57 -0.83
N VAL A 41 -5.12 -1.36 -1.62
CA VAL A 41 -5.10 -1.63 -3.07
C VAL A 41 -4.06 -0.74 -3.76
N LEU A 42 -3.99 0.55 -3.41
CA LEU A 42 -2.97 1.47 -3.92
C LEU A 42 -1.56 1.00 -3.57
N LEU A 43 -1.35 0.51 -2.34
CA LEU A 43 -0.07 -0.05 -1.91
C LEU A 43 0.32 -1.25 -2.77
N VAL A 44 -0.60 -2.20 -3.02
CA VAL A 44 -0.34 -3.36 -3.87
C VAL A 44 0.00 -2.93 -5.29
N VAL A 45 -0.77 -2.01 -5.87
CA VAL A 45 -0.51 -1.49 -7.23
C VAL A 45 0.86 -0.81 -7.30
N GLY A 46 1.20 0.04 -6.33
CA GLY A 46 2.51 0.70 -6.25
C GLY A 46 3.67 -0.30 -6.14
N MET A 47 3.52 -1.33 -5.30
CA MET A 47 4.53 -2.38 -5.16
C MET A 47 4.69 -3.20 -6.43
N VAL A 48 3.60 -3.58 -7.10
CA VAL A 48 3.66 -4.31 -8.38
C VAL A 48 4.32 -3.45 -9.46
N ALA A 49 3.91 -2.19 -9.61
CA ALA A 49 4.45 -1.28 -10.62
C ALA A 49 5.96 -1.07 -10.44
N THR A 50 6.40 -0.77 -9.22
CA THR A 50 7.82 -0.55 -8.91
C THR A 50 8.66 -1.81 -9.17
N ASN A 51 8.15 -3.01 -8.86
CA ASN A 51 8.87 -4.26 -9.13
C ASN A 51 8.90 -4.61 -10.62
N ILE A 52 7.87 -4.25 -11.40
CA ILE A 52 7.87 -4.43 -12.86
C ILE A 52 8.89 -3.48 -13.50
N GLU A 53 8.97 -2.23 -13.05
CA GLU A 53 9.97 -1.28 -13.53
C GLU A 53 11.40 -1.75 -13.22
N ALA A 54 11.64 -2.22 -11.99
CA ALA A 54 12.94 -2.77 -11.61
C ALA A 54 13.37 -3.92 -12.55
N LEU A 55 12.41 -4.73 -13.02
CA LEU A 55 12.65 -5.84 -13.94
C LEU A 55 12.91 -5.39 -15.38
N LEU A 56 12.20 -4.37 -15.87
CA LEU A 56 12.19 -3.99 -17.30
C LEU A 56 13.09 -2.79 -17.63
N LEU A 57 13.25 -1.86 -16.70
CA LEU A 57 13.93 -0.57 -16.89
C LEU A 57 15.14 -0.40 -15.98
N GLY A 58 15.36 -1.30 -15.02
CA GLY A 58 16.56 -1.34 -14.19
C GLY A 58 16.64 -0.22 -13.15
N GLY A 59 15.49 0.29 -12.67
CA GLY A 59 15.44 1.23 -11.54
C GLY A 59 15.57 2.70 -11.93
N VAL A 60 15.33 3.06 -13.20
CA VAL A 60 15.44 4.44 -13.71
C VAL A 60 14.44 5.38 -13.04
N LEU A 61 13.23 4.89 -12.74
CA LEU A 61 12.16 5.68 -12.11
C LEU A 61 11.89 5.30 -10.65
N ASN A 62 12.76 4.50 -10.05
CA ASN A 62 12.53 3.89 -8.73
C ASN A 62 12.11 4.89 -7.65
N PHE A 63 12.76 6.06 -7.55
CA PHE A 63 12.38 7.07 -6.55
C PHE A 63 10.99 7.67 -6.78
N VAL A 64 10.63 7.95 -8.04
CA VAL A 64 9.35 8.56 -8.40
C VAL A 64 8.22 7.55 -8.22
N GLU A 65 8.41 6.32 -8.66
CA GLU A 65 7.39 5.27 -8.57
C GLU A 65 7.21 4.78 -7.13
N HIS A 66 8.29 4.62 -6.38
CA HIS A 66 8.21 4.24 -4.98
C HIS A 66 7.64 5.39 -4.14
N GLY A 67 8.14 6.62 -4.34
CA GLY A 67 7.70 7.80 -3.61
C GLY A 67 6.25 8.18 -3.89
N ILE A 68 5.81 8.11 -5.16
CA ILE A 68 4.43 8.45 -5.53
C ILE A 68 3.52 7.24 -5.31
N GLY A 69 3.86 6.06 -5.84
CA GLY A 69 3.01 4.87 -5.74
C GLY A 69 2.77 4.43 -4.30
N VAL A 70 3.84 4.19 -3.54
CA VAL A 70 3.74 3.77 -2.13
C VAL A 70 3.37 4.96 -1.24
N GLY A 71 3.88 6.16 -1.53
CA GLY A 71 3.56 7.35 -0.73
C GLY A 71 2.10 7.77 -0.81
N LEU A 72 1.46 7.69 -1.99
CA LEU A 72 0.02 7.95 -2.13
C LEU A 72 -0.81 6.95 -1.31
N ALA A 73 -0.42 5.68 -1.27
CA ALA A 73 -1.06 4.70 -0.40
C ALA A 73 -0.95 5.09 1.08
N GLY A 74 0.22 5.58 1.51
CA GLY A 74 0.43 6.15 2.84
C GLY A 74 -0.51 7.31 3.17
N LEU A 75 -0.70 8.25 2.23
CA LEU A 75 -1.66 9.35 2.39
C LEU A 75 -3.09 8.84 2.53
N VAL A 76 -3.49 7.84 1.76
CA VAL A 76 -4.83 7.26 1.88
C VAL A 76 -5.02 6.54 3.21
N PHE A 77 -3.99 5.86 3.74
CA PHE A 77 -4.05 5.28 5.08
C PHE A 77 -4.20 6.35 6.18
N LEU A 78 -3.52 7.50 6.03
CA LEU A 78 -3.70 8.63 6.95
C LEU A 78 -5.15 9.16 6.91
N VAL A 79 -5.72 9.30 5.72
CA VAL A 79 -7.14 9.67 5.55
C VAL A 79 -8.05 8.63 6.19
N ALA A 80 -7.79 7.35 5.96
CA ALA A 80 -8.56 6.26 6.55
C ALA A 80 -8.56 6.31 8.08
N ALA A 81 -7.39 6.54 8.69
CA ALA A 81 -7.25 6.68 10.14
C ALA A 81 -7.99 7.91 10.67
N TYR A 82 -7.90 9.04 9.97
CA TYR A 82 -8.58 10.27 10.36
C TYR A 82 -10.11 10.13 10.31
N VAL A 83 -10.65 9.59 9.20
CA VAL A 83 -12.09 9.36 9.03
C VAL A 83 -12.60 8.41 10.10
N ARG A 84 -11.90 7.28 10.31
CA ARG A 84 -12.28 6.30 11.34
C ARG A 84 -12.31 6.93 12.74
N ARG A 85 -11.31 7.74 13.09
CA ARG A 85 -11.27 8.43 14.38
C ARG A 85 -12.44 9.39 14.55
N ARG A 86 -12.74 10.19 13.53
CA ARG A 86 -13.87 11.14 13.56
C ARG A 86 -15.20 10.41 13.76
N ASP A 87 -15.42 9.32 13.03
CA ASP A 87 -16.69 8.60 13.06
C ASP A 87 -16.90 7.91 14.42
N VAL A 88 -15.83 7.42 15.08
CA VAL A 88 -15.90 6.89 16.45
C VAL A 88 -16.28 7.98 17.46
N ILE A 89 -15.63 9.15 17.41
CA ILE A 89 -15.91 10.28 18.32
C ILE A 89 -17.37 10.75 18.18
N MET A 90 -17.88 10.81 16.94
CA MET A 90 -19.26 11.23 16.68
C MET A 90 -20.29 10.21 17.19
N ALA A 91 -19.96 8.91 17.16
CA ALA A 91 -20.81 7.87 17.71
C ALA A 91 -20.88 7.94 19.25
N GLU A 92 -19.76 8.19 19.92
CA GLU A 92 -19.69 8.33 21.40
C GLU A 92 -20.35 9.61 21.92
N GLY A 93 -20.32 10.71 21.16
CA GLY A 93 -20.97 11.97 21.54
C GLY A 93 -22.51 11.97 21.45
N GLN A 94 -23.12 10.91 20.89
CA GLN A 94 -24.57 10.77 20.69
C GLN A 94 -25.21 9.74 21.63
N SER A 95 -24.42 9.03 22.44
CA SER A 95 -24.87 8.08 23.47
C SER A 95 -24.96 8.71 24.84
#